data_AF-A0A2K6VGX0-F1
#
_entry.id   AF-A0A2K6VGX0-F1
#
_cell.length_a   1.000
_cell.length_b   1.000
_cell.length_c   1.000
_cell.angle_alpha   90.00
_cell.angle_beta   90.00
_cell.angle_gamma   90.00
#
_symmetry.space_group_name_H-M   'P 1'
#
loop_
_entity.id
_entity.type
_entity.pdbx_description
1 polymer ?
#
loop_
_entity_poly.entity_id
_entity_poly.type
_entity_poly.pdbx_seq_one_letter_code
_entity_poly.pdbx_strand_id
1 'polypeptide(L)'
;MNIAKSIILLFFCLCIQDLVYGEPLSLLVGAGSAIAASLSILSYYARCKIFECCNSYWVRGNYTGLQHSMRTRLYGQHLAKETIITAAIAHWENPNPKKALVMSFHGWTGCGKNYLSSMIVDNLYKEGIKSDYVHVYVSTLHFSNYLEIPLYQVQLRSWIQGNVSKCERSLFIFDEVDKMPAKVIDALKPFIDHYEYLEGVDFRKSIFIFLSNSGSNEIAQKALQHYENGKIREAITLKEMEDVVMASAFNTEGGLKMSELISAHLIDHFIPFLPLERRHILLCIRDYMISHNFKPTDERITAIADSLQYFPKTNPIYSSSGCKRVAQKTELFMSAEREKDRQRFEGFQDDDVL
;
A
#
# COMPACT_ATOMS: atom_id res chain seq x y z
N MET A 1 -15.35 -0.07 -26.14
CA MET A 1 -14.09 -0.85 -26.19
C MET A 1 -13.90 -1.69 -27.47
N ASN A 2 -14.92 -1.91 -28.30
CA ASN A 2 -14.79 -2.73 -29.53
C ASN A 2 -14.35 -1.95 -30.79
N ILE A 3 -14.51 -0.63 -30.83
CA ILE A 3 -14.19 0.19 -32.02
C ILE A 3 -12.67 0.32 -32.22
N ALA A 4 -11.91 0.51 -31.13
CA ALA A 4 -10.44 0.59 -31.20
C ALA A 4 -9.81 -0.73 -31.70
N LYS A 5 -10.39 -1.89 -31.36
CA LYS A 5 -9.94 -3.20 -31.84
C LYS A 5 -10.10 -3.34 -33.36
N SER A 6 -11.23 -2.87 -33.90
CA SER A 6 -11.54 -3.00 -35.33
C SER A 6 -10.72 -2.06 -36.22
N ILE A 7 -10.45 -0.84 -35.75
CA ILE A 7 -9.65 0.16 -36.51
C ILE A 7 -8.21 -0.30 -36.66
N ILE A 8 -7.62 -0.91 -35.63
CA ILE A 8 -6.23 -1.38 -35.67
C ILE A 8 -6.10 -2.61 -36.58
N LEU A 9 -7.07 -3.53 -36.57
CA LEU A 9 -7.06 -4.66 -37.50
C LEU A 9 -7.13 -4.18 -38.96
N LEU A 10 -7.90 -3.13 -39.23
CA LEU A 10 -7.99 -2.51 -40.54
C LEU A 10 -6.69 -1.82 -40.95
N PHE A 11 -6.05 -1.08 -40.04
CA PHE A 11 -4.72 -0.49 -40.25
C PHE A 11 -3.66 -1.56 -40.52
N PHE A 12 -3.73 -2.69 -39.82
CA PHE A 12 -2.85 -3.82 -40.02
C PHE A 12 -3.03 -4.48 -41.39
N CYS A 13 -4.28 -4.59 -41.88
CA CYS A 13 -4.57 -5.07 -43.24
C CYS A 13 -4.09 -4.10 -44.33
N LEU A 14 -4.28 -2.79 -44.14
CA LEU A 14 -3.90 -1.78 -45.13
C LEU A 14 -2.38 -1.66 -45.29
N CYS A 15 -1.62 -1.75 -44.19
CA CYS A 15 -0.15 -1.73 -44.26
C CYS A 15 0.47 -2.93 -45.01
N ILE A 16 -0.26 -4.04 -45.16
CA ILE A 16 0.23 -5.21 -45.92
C ILE A 16 0.00 -5.01 -47.44
N GLN A 17 -1.01 -4.22 -47.84
CA GLN A 17 -1.38 -4.08 -49.25
C GLN A 17 -0.47 -3.11 -50.03
N ASP A 18 0.06 -2.07 -49.39
CA ASP A 18 0.85 -1.04 -50.09
C ASP A 18 2.33 -1.39 -50.30
N LEU A 19 2.82 -2.54 -49.80
CA LEU A 19 4.26 -2.87 -49.88
C LEU A 19 4.64 -3.85 -51.00
N VAL A 20 3.71 -4.25 -51.87
CA VAL A 20 3.96 -5.24 -52.93
C VAL A 20 4.12 -4.56 -54.31
N TYR A 21 5.10 -3.65 -54.45
CA TYR A 21 5.52 -3.11 -55.77
C TYR A 21 7.04 -2.89 -55.86
N GLY A 22 7.85 -3.83 -55.37
CA GLY A 22 9.31 -3.84 -55.55
C GLY A 22 9.85 -5.26 -55.80
N GLU A 23 10.82 -5.39 -56.71
CA GLU A 23 11.41 -6.67 -57.11
C GLU A 23 12.08 -7.45 -55.95
N PRO A 24 12.03 -8.80 -55.93
CA PRO A 24 12.01 -9.55 -54.66
C PRO A 24 13.36 -9.87 -54.02
N LEU A 25 14.50 -9.64 -54.68
CA LEU A 25 15.78 -10.24 -54.24
C LEU A 25 16.67 -9.31 -53.40
N SER A 26 16.70 -8.01 -53.65
CA SER A 26 17.57 -7.07 -52.94
C SER A 26 16.97 -6.53 -51.63
N LEU A 27 15.66 -6.65 -51.43
CA LEU A 27 15.01 -6.31 -50.14
C LEU A 27 15.15 -7.41 -49.08
N LEU A 28 15.46 -8.66 -49.48
CA LEU A 28 15.30 -9.82 -48.60
C LEU A 28 16.33 -9.92 -47.48
N VAL A 29 17.54 -9.39 -47.66
CA VAL A 29 18.65 -9.59 -46.69
C VAL A 29 18.92 -8.34 -45.83
N GLY A 30 18.76 -7.12 -46.38
CA GLY A 30 19.01 -5.87 -45.67
C GLY A 30 17.79 -5.24 -45.00
N ALA A 31 16.60 -5.39 -45.59
CA ALA A 31 15.37 -4.80 -45.04
C ALA A 31 14.65 -5.75 -44.07
N GLY A 32 14.86 -7.07 -44.16
CA GLY A 32 14.22 -8.04 -43.27
C GLY A 32 14.52 -7.83 -41.79
N SER A 33 15.77 -7.48 -41.44
CA SER A 33 16.17 -7.19 -40.05
C SER A 33 15.63 -5.83 -39.57
N ALA A 34 15.63 -4.80 -40.41
CA ALA A 34 15.10 -3.48 -40.08
C ALA A 34 13.56 -3.48 -39.96
N ILE A 35 12.86 -4.24 -40.81
CA ILE A 35 11.42 -4.45 -40.75
C ILE A 35 11.05 -5.29 -39.52
N ALA A 36 11.77 -6.39 -39.23
CA ALA A 36 11.53 -7.19 -38.04
C ALA A 36 11.83 -6.40 -36.74
N ALA A 37 12.90 -5.62 -36.70
CA ALA A 37 13.23 -4.75 -35.56
C ALA A 37 12.17 -3.66 -35.39
N SER A 38 11.75 -2.99 -36.46
CA SER A 38 10.71 -1.95 -36.37
C SER A 38 9.34 -2.51 -36.00
N LEU A 39 8.95 -3.68 -36.52
CA LEU A 39 7.72 -4.38 -36.12
C LEU A 39 7.79 -4.85 -34.67
N SER A 40 8.93 -5.37 -34.20
CA SER A 40 9.07 -5.80 -32.80
C SER A 40 9.02 -4.61 -31.84
N ILE A 41 9.71 -3.50 -32.16
CA ILE A 41 9.66 -2.25 -31.41
C ILE A 41 8.24 -1.68 -31.40
N LEU A 42 7.59 -1.57 -32.57
CA LEU A 42 6.21 -1.10 -32.69
C LEU A 42 5.25 -2.00 -31.92
N SER A 43 5.45 -3.32 -31.98
CA SER A 43 4.64 -4.29 -31.24
C SER A 43 4.85 -4.17 -29.73
N TYR A 44 6.07 -3.90 -29.25
CA TYR A 44 6.37 -3.67 -27.85
C TYR A 44 5.71 -2.38 -27.37
N TYR A 45 5.87 -1.27 -28.10
CA TYR A 45 5.20 -0.01 -27.75
C TYR A 45 3.67 -0.12 -27.80
N ALA A 46 3.12 -0.82 -28.81
CA ALA A 46 1.68 -1.06 -28.91
C ALA A 46 1.19 -1.95 -27.76
N ARG A 47 1.94 -3.02 -27.43
CA ARG A 47 1.64 -3.90 -26.29
C ARG A 47 1.71 -3.12 -24.99
N CYS A 48 2.73 -2.32 -24.75
CA CYS A 48 2.90 -1.52 -23.55
C CYS A 48 1.95 -0.32 -23.45
N LYS A 49 1.18 -0.01 -24.49
CA LYS A 49 0.04 0.90 -24.38
C LYS A 49 -1.22 0.21 -23.87
N ILE A 50 -1.36 -1.10 -24.10
CA ILE A 50 -2.56 -1.89 -23.77
C ILE A 50 -2.36 -2.68 -22.48
N PHE A 51 -1.18 -3.26 -22.31
CA PHE A 51 -0.76 -4.08 -21.18
C PHE A 51 0.30 -3.36 -20.37
N GLU A 52 0.33 -3.67 -19.09
CA GLU A 52 1.30 -3.12 -18.17
C GLU A 52 2.72 -3.58 -18.55
N CYS A 53 3.67 -2.65 -18.55
CA CYS A 53 5.08 -2.89 -18.82
C CYS A 53 5.95 -2.21 -17.78
N CYS A 54 7.12 -2.77 -17.49
CA CYS A 54 8.08 -2.18 -16.55
C CYS A 54 8.77 -0.97 -17.19
N ASN A 55 8.08 0.17 -17.19
CA ASN A 55 8.60 1.46 -17.68
C ASN A 55 7.98 2.60 -16.88
N SER A 56 8.50 3.81 -17.06
CA SER A 56 8.09 5.01 -16.32
C SER A 56 6.62 5.42 -16.50
N TYR A 57 5.93 4.91 -17.52
CA TYR A 57 4.51 5.22 -17.75
C TYR A 57 3.60 4.45 -16.79
N TRP A 58 3.90 3.17 -16.54
CA TRP A 58 3.14 2.31 -15.63
C TRP A 58 3.70 2.37 -14.20
N VAL A 59 5.03 2.34 -14.08
CA VAL A 59 5.79 2.45 -12.84
C VAL A 59 6.25 3.90 -12.70
N ARG A 60 5.36 4.75 -12.18
CA ARG A 60 5.46 6.21 -12.24
C ARG A 60 6.47 6.80 -11.27
N GLY A 61 6.53 6.25 -10.05
CA GLY A 61 7.30 6.87 -8.98
C GLY A 61 6.84 8.28 -8.62
N ASN A 62 5.54 8.54 -8.49
CA ASN A 62 5.01 9.88 -8.21
C ASN A 62 5.17 10.24 -6.71
N TYR A 63 6.41 10.50 -6.27
CA TYR A 63 6.70 10.81 -4.86
C TYR A 63 6.14 12.16 -4.40
N THR A 64 6.02 13.14 -5.30
CA THR A 64 5.35 14.40 -4.98
C THR A 64 3.86 14.18 -4.69
N GLY A 65 3.22 13.32 -5.48
CA GLY A 65 1.87 12.82 -5.22
C GLY A 65 1.76 12.06 -3.89
N LEU A 66 2.71 11.18 -3.59
CA LEU A 66 2.76 10.45 -2.32
C LEU A 66 2.90 11.41 -1.13
N GLN A 67 3.84 12.35 -1.20
CA GLN A 67 4.05 13.37 -0.18
C GLN A 67 2.79 14.21 0.05
N HIS A 68 2.13 14.65 -1.03
CA HIS A 68 0.87 15.39 -0.94
C HIS A 68 -0.21 14.53 -0.26
N SER A 69 -0.39 13.30 -0.75
CA SER A 69 -1.36 12.34 -0.22
C SER A 69 -1.18 12.07 1.27
N MET A 70 0.06 11.83 1.72
CA MET A 70 0.36 11.61 3.13
C MET A 70 0.11 12.87 3.95
N ARG A 71 0.47 14.05 3.45
CA ARG A 71 0.25 15.31 4.16
C ARG A 71 -1.24 15.58 4.38
N THR A 72 -2.07 15.40 3.35
CA THR A 72 -3.49 15.76 3.38
C THR A 72 -4.38 14.69 3.99
N ARG A 73 -4.05 13.40 3.86
CA ARG A 73 -4.97 12.30 4.21
C ARG A 73 -4.50 11.39 5.35
N LEU A 74 -3.20 11.32 5.63
CA LEU A 74 -2.68 10.44 6.70
C LEU A 74 -2.72 11.17 8.04
N TYR A 75 -3.73 10.92 8.86
CA TYR A 75 -3.92 11.65 10.12
C TYR A 75 -3.15 11.03 11.30
N GLY A 76 -2.54 11.89 12.13
CA GLY A 76 -1.96 11.50 13.41
C GLY A 76 -0.72 10.60 13.37
N GLN A 77 -0.09 10.44 12.20
CA GLN A 77 1.11 9.61 12.00
C GLN A 77 2.30 10.47 11.53
N HIS A 78 2.74 11.42 12.36
CA HIS A 78 3.87 12.31 12.02
C HIS A 78 5.17 11.53 11.82
N LEU A 79 5.43 10.50 12.64
CA LEU A 79 6.59 9.62 12.51
C LEU A 79 6.66 8.93 11.13
N ALA A 80 5.53 8.38 10.67
CA ALA A 80 5.47 7.77 9.34
C ALA A 80 5.67 8.81 8.22
N LYS A 81 5.11 10.02 8.36
CA LYS A 81 5.28 11.09 7.34
C LYS A 81 6.74 11.49 7.17
N GLU A 82 7.45 11.70 8.27
CA GLU A 82 8.84 12.16 8.24
C GLU A 82 9.77 11.10 7.65
N THR A 83 9.66 9.86 8.13
CA THR A 83 10.59 8.79 7.74
C THR A 83 10.28 8.26 6.34
N ILE A 84 9.03 7.95 6.02
CA ILE A 84 8.69 7.22 4.80
C ILE A 84 8.83 8.07 3.55
N ILE A 85 8.43 9.35 3.63
CA ILE A 85 8.59 10.26 2.48
C ILE A 85 10.08 10.38 2.14
N THR A 86 10.93 10.57 3.15
CA THR A 86 12.37 10.72 2.98
C THR A 86 13.01 9.43 2.46
N ALA A 87 12.72 8.30 3.10
CA ALA A 87 13.28 7.00 2.73
C ALA A 87 12.88 6.56 1.32
N ALA A 88 11.60 6.71 0.98
CA ALA A 88 11.08 6.25 -0.30
C ALA A 88 11.56 7.13 -1.47
N ILE A 89 11.68 8.46 -1.28
CA ILE A 89 12.30 9.37 -2.26
C ILE A 89 13.77 9.01 -2.47
N ALA A 90 14.54 8.89 -1.38
CA ALA A 90 15.97 8.61 -1.45
C ALA A 90 16.26 7.27 -2.16
N HIS A 91 15.44 6.25 -1.92
CA HIS A 91 15.57 4.95 -2.58
C HIS A 91 15.22 5.00 -4.07
N TRP A 92 14.25 5.82 -4.47
CA TRP A 92 13.83 5.89 -5.85
C TRP A 92 14.76 6.72 -6.73
N GLU A 93 15.18 7.88 -6.23
CA GLU A 93 16.06 8.80 -6.93
C GLU A 93 17.47 8.23 -7.07
N ASN A 94 17.87 7.31 -6.19
CA ASN A 94 19.12 6.58 -6.35
C ASN A 94 19.01 5.59 -7.53
N PRO A 95 19.79 5.76 -8.63
CA PRO A 95 19.78 4.82 -9.74
C PRO A 95 20.41 3.47 -9.37
N ASN A 96 21.29 3.44 -8.37
CA ASN A 96 22.03 2.27 -7.91
C ASN A 96 21.94 2.14 -6.37
N PRO A 97 20.75 1.84 -5.82
CA PRO A 97 20.63 1.51 -4.40
C PRO A 97 21.50 0.31 -4.06
N LYS A 98 22.01 0.23 -2.83
CA LYS A 98 22.91 -0.88 -2.40
C LYS A 98 22.16 -2.16 -2.03
N LYS A 99 20.88 -2.04 -1.70
CA LYS A 99 19.95 -3.10 -1.30
C LYS A 99 18.50 -2.63 -1.49
N ALA A 100 17.56 -3.56 -1.44
CA ALA A 100 16.13 -3.26 -1.44
C ALA A 100 15.73 -2.39 -0.24
N LEU A 101 14.69 -1.56 -0.38
CA LEU A 101 14.13 -0.79 0.73
C LEU A 101 13.16 -1.65 1.53
N VAL A 102 13.42 -1.81 2.82
CA VAL A 102 12.61 -2.64 3.72
C VAL A 102 12.06 -1.85 4.88
N MET A 103 10.74 -1.76 4.95
CA MET A 103 10.02 -0.97 5.94
C MET A 103 9.05 -1.86 6.70
N SER A 104 9.01 -1.74 8.02
CA SER A 104 8.12 -2.52 8.88
C SER A 104 7.19 -1.59 9.65
N PHE A 105 5.89 -1.70 9.43
CA PHE A 105 4.86 -0.86 10.04
C PHE A 105 4.21 -1.62 11.20
N HIS A 106 4.25 -1.03 12.40
CA HIS A 106 3.77 -1.66 13.63
C HIS A 106 2.73 -0.79 14.31
N GLY A 107 1.65 -1.37 14.81
CA GLY A 107 0.65 -0.61 15.56
C GLY A 107 -0.70 -1.28 15.55
N TRP A 108 -1.68 -0.67 16.20
CA TRP A 108 -3.01 -1.28 16.30
C TRP A 108 -3.76 -1.27 14.95
N THR A 109 -4.85 -2.03 14.92
CA THR A 109 -5.75 -2.07 13.77
C THR A 109 -6.41 -0.70 13.57
N GLY A 110 -6.53 -0.25 12.32
CA GLY A 110 -7.20 1.02 11.99
C GLY A 110 -6.37 2.29 12.20
N CYS A 111 -5.10 2.19 12.61
CA CYS A 111 -4.22 3.35 12.79
C CYS A 111 -3.65 3.91 11.47
N GLY A 112 -3.79 3.18 10.36
CA GLY A 112 -3.42 3.67 9.02
C GLY A 112 -2.35 2.87 8.29
N LYS A 113 -1.86 1.73 8.81
CA LYS A 113 -0.83 0.89 8.16
C LYS A 113 -1.18 0.53 6.70
N ASN A 114 -2.28 -0.18 6.50
CA ASN A 114 -2.81 -0.55 5.17
C ASN A 114 -3.16 0.68 4.33
N TYR A 115 -3.61 1.77 4.97
CA TYR A 115 -3.96 2.99 4.26
C TYR A 115 -2.72 3.69 3.68
N LEU A 116 -1.63 3.75 4.43
CA LEU A 116 -0.34 4.24 3.93
C LEU A 116 0.19 3.34 2.81
N SER A 117 0.13 2.02 2.97
CA SER A 117 0.56 1.09 1.90
C SER A 117 -0.23 1.32 0.61
N SER A 118 -1.55 1.53 0.70
CA SER A 118 -2.37 1.91 -0.47
C SER A 118 -1.92 3.24 -1.07
N MET A 119 -1.64 4.26 -0.24
CA MET A 119 -1.12 5.53 -0.76
C MET A 119 0.19 5.37 -1.52
N ILE A 120 1.12 4.53 -1.01
CA ILE A 120 2.37 4.23 -1.70
C ILE A 120 2.05 3.58 -3.05
N VAL A 121 1.24 2.52 -3.05
CA VAL A 121 0.84 1.80 -4.26
C VAL A 121 0.22 2.74 -5.32
N ASP A 122 -0.78 3.55 -4.93
CA ASP A 122 -1.53 4.41 -5.85
C ASP A 122 -0.67 5.52 -6.48
N ASN A 123 0.45 5.88 -5.84
CA ASN A 123 1.37 6.90 -6.34
C ASN A 123 2.55 6.31 -7.11
N LEU A 124 3.00 5.09 -6.78
CA LEU A 124 4.11 4.45 -7.48
C LEU A 124 3.65 3.71 -8.73
N TYR A 125 2.46 3.13 -8.74
CA TYR A 125 1.96 2.27 -9.81
C TYR A 125 0.66 2.82 -10.40
N LYS A 126 0.60 2.93 -11.72
CA LYS A 126 -0.55 3.47 -12.44
C LYS A 126 -1.82 2.65 -12.21
N GLU A 127 -1.70 1.33 -12.22
CA GLU A 127 -2.82 0.40 -11.98
C GLU A 127 -3.08 0.17 -10.48
N GLY A 128 -2.36 0.87 -9.60
CA GLY A 128 -2.48 0.75 -8.16
C GLY A 128 -2.31 -0.70 -7.70
N ILE A 129 -3.23 -1.17 -6.86
CA ILE A 129 -3.19 -2.52 -6.27
C ILE A 129 -3.35 -3.64 -7.30
N LYS A 130 -3.81 -3.33 -8.51
CA LYS A 130 -3.98 -4.28 -9.60
C LYS A 130 -2.74 -4.39 -10.49
N SER A 131 -1.70 -3.62 -10.20
CA SER A 131 -0.44 -3.69 -10.95
C SER A 131 0.20 -5.07 -10.82
N ASP A 132 0.70 -5.60 -11.93
CA ASP A 132 1.46 -6.85 -12.00
C ASP A 132 2.77 -6.78 -11.18
N TYR A 133 3.18 -5.59 -10.74
CA TYR A 133 4.39 -5.33 -9.95
C TYR A 133 4.11 -5.02 -8.47
N VAL A 134 2.85 -5.12 -8.05
CA VAL A 134 2.43 -4.98 -6.65
C VAL A 134 1.94 -6.33 -6.16
N HIS A 135 2.60 -6.86 -5.14
CA HIS A 135 2.33 -8.19 -4.61
C HIS A 135 1.94 -8.12 -3.15
N VAL A 136 0.72 -8.55 -2.82
CA VAL A 136 0.19 -8.52 -1.45
C VAL A 136 0.03 -9.93 -0.90
N TYR A 137 0.70 -10.20 0.20
CA TYR A 137 0.60 -11.45 0.96
C TYR A 137 -0.10 -11.21 2.28
N VAL A 138 -1.31 -11.72 2.43
CA VAL A 138 -1.98 -11.79 3.74
C VAL A 138 -1.61 -13.09 4.42
N SER A 139 -0.97 -13.04 5.59
CA SER A 139 -0.41 -14.23 6.24
C SER A 139 -1.43 -15.33 6.52
N THR A 140 -2.62 -14.97 7.00
CA THR A 140 -3.68 -15.95 7.30
C THR A 140 -4.25 -16.64 6.06
N LEU A 141 -4.04 -16.07 4.87
CA LEU A 141 -4.49 -16.63 3.61
C LEU A 141 -3.39 -17.47 2.95
N HIS A 142 -2.17 -16.96 2.91
CA HIS A 142 -1.07 -17.55 2.14
C HIS A 142 -0.17 -18.49 2.95
N PHE A 143 -0.14 -18.33 4.28
CA PHE A 143 0.75 -19.07 5.18
C PHE A 143 -0.03 -19.67 6.36
N SER A 144 -1.17 -20.31 6.06
CA SER A 144 -2.11 -20.79 7.06
C SER A 144 -1.67 -22.07 7.78
N ASN A 145 -0.82 -22.90 7.18
CA ASN A 145 -0.36 -24.16 7.76
C ASN A 145 1.09 -24.06 8.30
N TYR A 146 1.25 -24.09 9.62
CA TYR A 146 2.57 -24.05 10.27
C TYR A 146 3.47 -25.25 9.94
N LEU A 147 2.92 -26.36 9.42
CA LEU A 147 3.70 -27.54 9.02
C LEU A 147 4.34 -27.39 7.63
N GLU A 148 3.90 -26.42 6.83
CA GLU A 148 4.35 -26.22 5.45
C GLU A 148 5.44 -25.15 5.29
N ILE A 149 6.07 -24.73 6.39
CA ILE A 149 7.12 -23.68 6.38
C ILE A 149 8.17 -23.90 5.28
N PRO A 150 8.79 -25.10 5.12
CA PRO A 150 9.77 -25.31 4.05
C PRO A 150 9.20 -25.11 2.65
N LEU A 151 7.95 -25.53 2.41
CA LEU A 151 7.26 -25.35 1.14
C LEU A 151 7.01 -23.86 0.85
N TYR A 152 6.52 -23.12 1.86
CA TYR A 152 6.29 -21.68 1.74
C TYR A 152 7.58 -20.92 1.43
N GLN A 153 8.70 -21.27 2.07
CA GLN A 153 9.98 -20.64 1.78
C GLN A 153 10.41 -20.85 0.32
N VAL A 154 10.25 -22.06 -0.22
CA VAL A 154 10.59 -22.37 -1.63
C VAL A 154 9.69 -21.60 -2.60
N GLN A 155 8.38 -21.62 -2.37
CA GLN A 155 7.41 -20.91 -3.21
C GLN A 155 7.65 -19.40 -3.18
N LEU A 156 7.91 -18.83 -2.00
CA LEU A 156 8.17 -17.40 -1.85
C LEU A 156 9.43 -16.96 -2.59
N ARG A 157 10.52 -17.73 -2.49
CA ARG A 157 11.76 -17.47 -3.25
C ARG A 157 11.53 -17.48 -4.75
N SER A 158 10.89 -18.54 -5.25
CA SER A 158 10.59 -18.68 -6.69
C SER A 158 9.70 -17.53 -7.19
N TRP A 159 8.68 -17.16 -6.42
CA TRP A 159 7.76 -16.09 -6.79
C TRP A 159 8.45 -14.72 -6.86
N ILE A 160 9.27 -14.39 -5.85
CA ILE A 160 9.97 -13.10 -5.79
C ILE A 160 10.94 -13.01 -6.96
N GLN A 161 11.79 -14.02 -7.15
CA GLN A 161 12.73 -14.06 -8.26
C GLN A 161 12.01 -13.92 -9.60
N GLY A 162 10.91 -14.65 -9.81
CA GLY A 162 10.15 -14.61 -11.05
C GLY A 162 9.53 -13.23 -11.33
N ASN A 163 9.08 -12.49 -10.32
CA ASN A 163 8.47 -11.18 -10.52
C ASN A 163 9.47 -10.03 -10.58
N VAL A 164 10.54 -10.06 -9.78
CA VAL A 164 11.62 -9.07 -9.91
C VAL A 164 12.33 -9.20 -11.27
N SER A 165 12.42 -10.41 -11.82
CA SER A 165 12.91 -10.62 -13.20
C SER A 165 12.06 -9.91 -14.26
N LYS A 166 10.75 -9.70 -14.01
CA LYS A 166 9.87 -8.94 -14.91
C LYS A 166 10.01 -7.44 -14.68
N CYS A 167 10.16 -7.03 -13.43
CA CYS A 167 10.36 -5.63 -13.07
C CYS A 167 11.15 -5.47 -11.75
N GLU A 168 12.33 -4.87 -11.84
CA GLU A 168 13.21 -4.56 -10.70
C GLU A 168 12.54 -3.66 -9.64
N ARG A 169 11.58 -2.83 -10.05
CA ARG A 169 10.81 -1.91 -9.20
C ARG A 169 9.51 -2.54 -8.70
N SER A 170 9.56 -3.80 -8.29
CA SER A 170 8.42 -4.49 -7.68
C SER A 170 8.24 -4.13 -6.21
N LEU A 171 6.99 -4.07 -5.75
CA LEU A 171 6.63 -3.80 -4.35
C LEU A 171 5.95 -5.03 -3.75
N PHE A 172 6.49 -5.50 -2.63
CA PHE A 172 5.95 -6.63 -1.88
C PHE A 172 5.41 -6.15 -0.53
N ILE A 173 4.13 -6.37 -0.27
CA ILE A 173 3.45 -6.04 0.98
C ILE A 173 3.09 -7.35 1.68
N PHE A 174 3.62 -7.57 2.87
CA PHE A 174 3.24 -8.70 3.73
C PHE A 174 2.37 -8.17 4.87
N ASP A 175 1.07 -8.48 4.83
CA ASP A 175 0.10 -8.12 5.86
C ASP A 175 -0.01 -9.20 6.94
N GLU A 176 -0.32 -8.74 8.14
CA GLU A 176 -0.47 -9.54 9.35
C GLU A 176 0.75 -10.44 9.64
N VAL A 177 1.97 -9.91 9.54
CA VAL A 177 3.20 -10.71 9.78
C VAL A 177 3.29 -11.23 11.21
N ASP A 178 2.55 -10.65 12.16
CA ASP A 178 2.35 -11.18 13.52
C ASP A 178 1.64 -12.54 13.56
N LYS A 179 0.95 -12.92 12.47
CA LYS A 179 0.28 -14.21 12.32
C LYS A 179 1.01 -15.16 11.37
N MET A 180 2.11 -14.72 10.76
CA MET A 180 2.93 -15.54 9.88
C MET A 180 3.68 -16.60 10.70
N PRO A 181 3.76 -17.86 10.24
CA PRO A 181 4.63 -18.84 10.88
C PRO A 181 6.08 -18.34 10.91
N ALA A 182 6.75 -18.52 12.04
CA ALA A 182 8.16 -18.14 12.20
C ALA A 182 9.02 -18.79 11.10
N LYS A 183 10.12 -18.13 10.73
CA LYS A 183 11.06 -18.52 9.67
C LYS A 183 10.56 -18.39 8.23
N VAL A 184 9.26 -18.25 7.97
CA VAL A 184 8.78 -18.04 6.58
C VAL A 184 9.40 -16.78 5.99
N ILE A 185 9.44 -15.68 6.77
CA ILE A 185 10.00 -14.40 6.32
C ILE A 185 11.51 -14.47 6.02
N ASP A 186 12.25 -15.40 6.64
CA ASP A 186 13.70 -15.55 6.44
C ASP A 186 14.03 -16.02 5.01
N ALA A 187 13.05 -16.57 4.29
CA ALA A 187 13.19 -16.84 2.87
C ALA A 187 13.52 -15.60 2.03
N LEU A 188 13.17 -14.41 2.53
CA LEU A 188 13.42 -13.12 1.86
C LEU A 188 14.87 -12.64 2.00
N LYS A 189 15.62 -13.17 2.97
CA LYS A 189 16.96 -12.68 3.32
C LYS A 189 17.88 -12.46 2.11
N PRO A 190 18.04 -13.42 1.17
CA PRO A 190 18.92 -13.22 0.03
C PRO A 190 18.53 -12.01 -0.83
N PHE A 191 17.24 -11.72 -1.00
CA PHE A 191 16.76 -10.64 -1.88
C PHE A 191 16.79 -9.26 -1.23
N ILE A 192 16.89 -9.22 0.11
CA ILE A 192 16.92 -7.98 0.89
C ILE A 192 18.36 -7.59 1.27
N ASP A 193 19.26 -8.56 1.38
CA ASP A 193 20.66 -8.32 1.71
C ASP A 193 21.41 -7.60 0.56
N HIS A 194 22.66 -7.22 0.80
CA HIS A 194 23.48 -6.38 -0.07
C HIS A 194 24.05 -7.12 -1.29
N TYR A 195 23.37 -8.15 -1.79
CA TYR A 195 23.76 -8.85 -3.00
C TYR A 195 23.38 -8.02 -4.23
N GLU A 196 24.38 -7.68 -5.06
CA GLU A 196 24.14 -6.89 -6.27
C GLU A 196 23.38 -7.66 -7.35
N TYR A 197 23.71 -8.94 -7.50
CA TYR A 197 23.09 -9.84 -8.46
C TYR A 197 22.92 -11.22 -7.82
N LEU A 198 21.69 -11.72 -7.83
CA LEU A 198 21.40 -13.12 -7.53
C LEU A 198 20.79 -13.76 -8.76
N GLU A 199 21.44 -14.78 -9.30
CA GLU A 199 20.97 -15.52 -10.48
C GLU A 199 20.64 -14.62 -11.68
N GLY A 200 21.39 -13.52 -11.86
CA GLY A 200 21.22 -12.57 -12.96
C GLY A 200 20.12 -11.52 -12.75
N VAL A 201 19.50 -11.47 -11.58
CA VAL A 201 18.42 -10.53 -11.24
C VAL A 201 18.92 -9.52 -10.21
N ASP A 202 18.64 -8.23 -10.45
CA ASP A 202 18.92 -7.13 -9.52
C ASP A 202 17.68 -6.84 -8.65
N PHE A 203 17.80 -7.12 -7.35
CA PHE A 203 16.72 -6.93 -6.38
C PHE A 203 16.78 -5.56 -5.69
N ARG A 204 17.84 -4.78 -5.90
CA ARG A 204 18.16 -3.62 -5.06
C ARG A 204 17.16 -2.47 -5.20
N LYS A 205 16.36 -2.44 -6.26
CA LYS A 205 15.33 -1.41 -6.51
C LYS A 205 13.94 -1.79 -6.04
N SER A 206 13.77 -3.01 -5.51
CA SER A 206 12.50 -3.48 -4.99
C SER A 206 12.21 -2.92 -3.60
N ILE A 207 10.94 -2.90 -3.23
CA ILE A 207 10.48 -2.39 -1.94
C ILE A 207 9.72 -3.50 -1.21
N PHE A 208 10.02 -3.68 0.07
CA PHE A 208 9.33 -4.61 0.95
C PHE A 208 8.67 -3.85 2.10
N ILE A 209 7.38 -4.09 2.31
CA ILE A 209 6.59 -3.51 3.40
C ILE A 209 6.03 -4.64 4.24
N PHE A 210 6.38 -4.67 5.52
CA PHE A 210 5.84 -5.62 6.49
C PHE A 210 4.83 -4.91 7.38
N LEU A 211 3.63 -5.47 7.54
CA LEU A 211 2.58 -4.89 8.36
C LEU A 211 2.27 -5.81 9.53
N SER A 212 2.42 -5.28 10.74
CA SER A 212 2.32 -6.05 11.97
C SER A 212 1.46 -5.35 13.01
N ASN A 213 0.75 -6.15 13.81
CA ASN A 213 0.16 -5.69 15.07
C ASN A 213 1.05 -5.95 16.30
N SER A 214 2.22 -6.59 16.13
CA SER A 214 3.19 -6.78 17.21
C SER A 214 3.65 -5.42 17.75
N GLY A 215 3.73 -5.31 19.07
CA GLY A 215 4.08 -4.06 19.76
C GLY A 215 2.94 -3.06 19.88
N SER A 216 1.72 -3.37 19.41
CA SER A 216 0.61 -2.40 19.42
C SER A 216 0.20 -1.96 20.83
N ASN A 217 0.28 -2.85 21.82
CA ASN A 217 -0.04 -2.53 23.22
C ASN A 217 1.03 -1.62 23.83
N GLU A 218 2.30 -1.94 23.58
CA GLU A 218 3.46 -1.20 24.08
C GLU A 218 3.52 0.20 23.46
N ILE A 219 3.24 0.31 22.15
CA ILE A 219 3.08 1.59 21.46
C ILE A 219 1.95 2.41 22.12
N ALA A 220 0.80 1.78 22.38
CA ALA A 220 -0.34 2.47 22.97
C ALA A 220 -0.07 2.91 24.41
N GLN A 221 0.60 2.09 25.21
CA GLN A 221 1.02 2.42 26.58
C GLN A 221 2.01 3.58 26.59
N LYS A 222 3.02 3.56 25.72
CA LYS A 222 3.99 4.66 25.61
C LYS A 222 3.33 5.97 25.19
N ALA A 223 2.42 5.92 24.22
CA ALA A 223 1.63 7.08 23.80
C ALA A 223 0.78 7.62 24.96
N LEU A 224 0.12 6.73 25.72
CA LEU A 224 -0.69 7.12 26.88
C LEU A 224 0.15 7.77 27.98
N GLN A 225 1.30 7.19 28.33
CA GLN A 225 2.24 7.79 29.29
C GLN A 225 2.69 9.18 28.83
N HIS A 226 2.93 9.36 27.53
CA HIS A 226 3.31 10.66 26.98
C HIS A 226 2.21 11.71 27.19
N TYR A 227 0.95 11.32 26.93
CA TYR A 227 -0.22 12.16 27.15
C TYR A 227 -0.46 12.47 28.65
N GLU A 228 -0.35 11.48 29.53
CA GLU A 228 -0.50 11.64 30.99
C GLU A 228 0.57 12.57 31.59
N ASN A 229 1.76 12.59 30.99
CA ASN A 229 2.83 13.54 31.35
C ASN A 229 2.60 14.96 30.80
N GLY A 230 1.43 15.26 30.23
CA GLY A 230 1.08 16.58 29.69
C GLY A 230 1.84 16.96 28.41
N LYS A 231 2.48 15.99 27.74
CA LYS A 231 3.25 16.25 26.53
C LYS A 231 2.38 16.08 25.29
N ILE A 232 2.60 16.96 24.30
CA ILE A 232 1.89 16.90 23.01
C ILE A 232 2.28 15.65 22.21
N ARG A 233 1.34 15.04 21.50
CA ARG A 233 1.57 13.83 20.69
C ARG A 233 2.72 13.97 19.71
N GLU A 234 2.78 15.11 19.01
CA GLU A 234 3.77 15.36 17.95
C GLU A 234 5.21 15.50 18.49
N ALA A 235 5.40 15.57 19.81
CA ALA A 235 6.73 15.52 20.42
C ALA A 235 7.26 14.09 20.62
N ILE A 236 6.43 13.05 20.44
CA ILE A 236 6.93 11.67 20.43
C ILE A 236 7.86 11.51 19.23
N THR A 237 9.09 11.05 19.49
CA THR A 237 10.11 10.88 18.45
C THR A 237 10.18 9.44 17.95
N LEU A 238 10.74 9.25 16.75
CA LEU A 238 10.95 7.90 16.20
C LEU A 238 11.87 7.08 17.10
N LYS A 239 12.98 7.67 17.56
CA LYS A 239 13.99 7.04 18.41
C LYS A 239 13.40 6.45 19.69
N GLU A 240 12.49 7.16 20.36
CA GLU A 240 11.85 6.67 21.60
C GLU A 240 10.94 5.46 21.38
N MET A 241 10.46 5.28 20.14
CA MET A 241 9.51 4.25 19.77
C MET A 241 10.18 3.08 19.04
N GLU A 242 11.29 3.31 18.34
CA GLU A 242 12.04 2.27 17.63
C GLU A 242 12.42 1.11 18.55
N ASP A 243 12.97 1.39 19.73
CA ASP A 243 13.34 0.35 20.70
C ASP A 243 12.14 -0.50 21.12
N VAL A 244 10.98 0.13 21.33
CA VAL A 244 9.73 -0.53 21.70
C VAL A 244 9.26 -1.46 20.58
N VAL A 245 9.28 -0.95 19.34
CA VAL A 245 8.82 -1.69 18.17
C VAL A 245 9.77 -2.84 17.83
N MET A 246 11.08 -2.60 17.81
CA MET A 246 12.09 -3.61 17.50
C MET A 246 12.05 -4.75 18.52
N ALA A 247 12.02 -4.42 19.82
CA ALA A 247 11.93 -5.42 20.87
C ALA A 247 10.64 -6.25 20.76
N SER A 248 9.51 -5.59 20.50
CA SER A 248 8.23 -6.29 20.33
C SER A 248 8.21 -7.18 19.09
N ALA A 249 8.74 -6.70 17.96
CA ALA A 249 8.82 -7.46 16.71
C ALA A 249 9.69 -8.70 16.84
N PHE A 250 10.81 -8.62 17.57
CA PHE A 250 11.75 -9.72 17.72
C PHE A 250 11.29 -10.78 18.74
N ASN A 251 10.60 -10.36 19.80
CA ASN A 251 10.24 -11.23 20.93
C ASN A 251 8.81 -11.80 20.87
N THR A 252 7.91 -11.18 20.11
CA THR A 252 6.51 -11.64 19.97
C THR A 252 6.41 -12.73 18.91
N GLU A 253 5.51 -13.71 19.10
CA GLU A 253 5.17 -14.69 18.05
C GLU A 253 4.78 -14.02 16.73
N GLY A 254 5.11 -14.69 15.62
CA GLY A 254 4.89 -14.21 14.27
C GLY A 254 6.13 -14.42 13.39
N GLY A 255 6.05 -13.94 12.14
CA GLY A 255 7.09 -14.14 11.14
C GLY A 255 8.41 -13.45 11.50
N LEU A 256 8.34 -12.33 12.20
CA LEU A 256 9.52 -11.56 12.62
C LEU A 256 10.19 -12.07 13.90
N LYS A 257 9.57 -13.01 14.62
CA LYS A 257 10.12 -13.58 15.85
C LYS A 257 11.46 -14.23 15.57
N MET A 258 12.51 -13.78 16.26
CA MET A 258 13.89 -14.29 16.08
C MET A 258 14.33 -14.36 14.60
N SER A 259 13.72 -13.54 13.74
CA SER A 259 13.99 -13.59 12.30
C SER A 259 15.41 -13.13 11.99
N GLU A 260 15.99 -13.76 10.97
CA GLU A 260 17.31 -13.38 10.47
C GLU A 260 17.30 -11.96 9.90
N LEU A 261 16.16 -11.48 9.42
CA LEU A 261 16.00 -10.12 8.91
C LEU A 261 16.25 -9.06 10.00
N ILE A 262 15.80 -9.30 11.23
CA ILE A 262 16.05 -8.38 12.34
C ILE A 262 17.49 -8.54 12.84
N SER A 263 17.93 -9.78 13.08
CA SER A 263 19.27 -10.02 13.65
C SER A 263 20.41 -9.63 12.72
N ALA A 264 20.19 -9.66 11.40
CA ALA A 264 21.14 -9.18 10.40
C ALA A 264 20.93 -7.70 10.01
N HIS A 265 20.08 -6.96 10.73
CA HIS A 265 19.80 -5.54 10.50
C HIS A 265 19.37 -5.24 9.05
N LEU A 266 18.52 -6.11 8.48
CA LEU A 266 18.07 -6.00 7.10
C LEU A 266 16.78 -5.18 6.93
N ILE A 267 16.07 -4.88 8.02
CA ILE A 267 14.94 -3.92 8.02
C ILE A 267 15.51 -2.51 8.19
N ASP A 268 15.27 -1.62 7.23
CA ASP A 268 15.82 -0.26 7.24
C ASP A 268 15.07 0.66 8.20
N HIS A 269 13.74 0.52 8.27
CA HIS A 269 12.89 1.40 9.07
C HIS A 269 11.78 0.65 9.81
N PHE A 270 11.76 0.75 11.14
CA PHE A 270 10.65 0.32 11.98
C PHE A 270 9.75 1.51 12.29
N ILE A 271 8.55 1.53 11.72
CA ILE A 271 7.62 2.65 11.83
C ILE A 271 6.51 2.35 12.83
N PRO A 272 6.49 3.03 13.98
CA PRO A 272 5.38 2.98 14.93
C PRO A 272 4.17 3.78 14.40
N PHE A 273 3.03 3.10 14.28
CA PHE A 273 1.72 3.70 14.05
C PHE A 273 1.05 3.92 15.40
N LEU A 274 1.03 5.18 15.80
CA LEU A 274 0.47 5.61 17.08
C LEU A 274 -1.06 5.49 17.09
N PRO A 275 -1.68 5.18 18.24
CA PRO A 275 -3.15 5.12 18.34
C PRO A 275 -3.77 6.48 18.01
N LEU A 276 -4.88 6.51 17.29
CA LEU A 276 -5.46 7.76 16.79
C LEU A 276 -6.30 8.46 17.85
N GLU A 277 -5.99 9.72 18.14
CA GLU A 277 -6.83 10.57 19.00
C GLU A 277 -8.18 10.90 18.39
N ARG A 278 -9.15 11.26 19.25
CA ARG A 278 -10.47 11.72 18.83
C ARG A 278 -10.43 12.78 17.72
N ARG A 279 -9.54 13.78 17.80
CA ARG A 279 -9.40 14.81 16.75
C ARG A 279 -9.11 14.23 15.36
N HIS A 280 -8.34 13.14 15.26
CA HIS A 280 -8.06 12.48 13.99
C HIS A 280 -9.28 11.71 13.46
N ILE A 281 -10.09 11.16 14.37
CA ILE A 281 -11.33 10.48 14.00
C ILE A 281 -12.34 11.47 13.39
N LEU A 282 -12.45 12.68 13.94
CA LEU A 282 -13.28 13.74 13.37
C LEU A 282 -12.87 14.05 11.92
N LEU A 283 -11.57 14.06 11.62
CA LEU A 283 -11.06 14.26 10.26
C LEU A 283 -11.39 13.09 9.34
N CYS A 284 -11.20 11.84 9.80
CA CYS A 284 -11.58 10.66 9.03
C CYS A 284 -13.08 10.63 8.69
N ILE A 285 -13.95 11.01 9.64
CA ILE A 285 -15.40 11.09 9.42
C ILE A 285 -15.71 12.17 8.39
N ARG A 286 -15.13 13.37 8.54
CA ARG A 286 -15.32 14.48 7.60
C ARG A 286 -14.95 14.07 6.17
N ASP A 287 -13.79 13.47 5.98
CA ASP A 287 -13.33 13.04 4.64
C ASP A 287 -14.26 12.00 4.04
N TYR A 288 -14.70 11.02 4.85
CA TYR A 288 -15.62 9.99 4.40
C TYR A 288 -16.99 10.57 4.01
N MET A 289 -17.50 11.55 4.76
CA MET A 289 -18.75 12.24 4.42
C MET A 289 -18.62 13.00 3.09
N ILE A 290 -17.51 13.73 2.91
CA ILE A 290 -17.22 14.46 1.66
C ILE A 290 -17.14 13.51 0.47
N SER A 291 -16.48 12.36 0.62
CA SER A 291 -16.35 11.39 -0.48
C SER A 291 -17.68 10.75 -0.89
N HIS A 292 -18.72 10.85 -0.06
CA HIS A 292 -20.07 10.35 -0.32
C HIS A 292 -21.09 11.46 -0.58
N ASN A 293 -20.61 12.67 -0.93
CA ASN A 293 -21.45 13.86 -1.17
C ASN A 293 -22.42 14.17 -0.01
N PHE A 294 -22.00 13.84 1.21
CA PHE A 294 -22.78 14.06 2.41
C PHE A 294 -22.24 15.27 3.16
N LYS A 295 -23.08 16.30 3.38
CA LYS A 295 -22.63 17.58 3.95
C LYS A 295 -22.09 17.37 5.38
N PRO A 296 -20.79 17.59 5.62
CA PRO A 296 -20.23 17.53 6.97
C PRO A 296 -20.67 18.75 7.78
N THR A 297 -21.28 18.51 8.94
CA THR A 297 -21.51 19.52 9.98
C THR A 297 -20.84 19.04 11.26
N ASP A 298 -20.43 19.95 12.13
CA ASP A 298 -19.76 19.58 13.38
C ASP A 298 -20.67 18.72 14.28
N GLU A 299 -21.98 18.96 14.26
CA GLU A 299 -22.99 18.15 14.95
C GLU A 299 -23.00 16.70 14.44
N ARG A 300 -23.05 16.51 13.11
CA ARG A 300 -23.07 15.17 12.49
C ARG A 300 -21.76 14.42 12.75
N ILE A 301 -20.64 15.09 12.54
CA ILE A 301 -19.31 14.51 12.77
C ILE A 301 -19.18 14.08 14.24
N THR A 302 -19.60 14.94 15.17
CA THR A 302 -19.54 14.67 16.61
C THR A 302 -20.44 13.49 16.99
N ALA A 303 -21.67 13.45 16.48
CA ALA A 303 -22.59 12.34 16.74
C ALA A 303 -22.04 10.99 16.25
N ILE A 304 -21.42 10.96 15.07
CA ILE A 304 -20.76 9.75 14.56
C ILE A 304 -19.56 9.38 15.43
N ALA A 305 -18.73 10.36 15.80
CA ALA A 305 -17.57 10.15 16.66
C ALA A 305 -17.98 9.61 18.04
N ASP A 306 -19.06 10.10 18.64
CA ASP A 306 -19.58 9.63 19.94
C ASP A 306 -20.11 8.20 19.89
N SER A 307 -20.44 7.69 18.70
CA SER A 307 -20.84 6.30 18.51
C SER A 307 -19.65 5.32 18.51
N LEU A 308 -18.41 5.83 18.53
CA LEU A 308 -17.17 5.05 18.56
C LEU A 308 -16.64 4.88 19.99
N GLN A 309 -15.74 3.91 20.15
CA GLN A 309 -15.16 3.57 21.45
C GLN A 309 -13.74 4.15 21.58
N TYR A 310 -13.46 4.67 22.77
CA TYR A 310 -12.20 5.33 23.10
C TYR A 310 -11.60 4.76 24.39
N PHE A 311 -10.29 4.92 24.56
CA PHE A 311 -9.51 4.47 25.71
C PHE A 311 -8.47 5.54 26.15
N PRO A 312 -8.02 5.48 27.42
CA PRO A 312 -8.53 4.64 28.51
C PRO A 312 -9.94 5.06 28.95
N LYS A 313 -10.67 4.19 29.68
CA LYS A 313 -12.04 4.48 30.14
C LYS A 313 -12.12 5.68 31.10
N THR A 314 -11.05 5.93 31.85
CA THR A 314 -10.95 7.02 32.84
C THR A 314 -10.82 8.39 32.20
N ASN A 315 -10.10 8.48 31.09
CA ASN A 315 -9.90 9.70 30.31
C ASN A 315 -9.80 9.34 28.81
N PRO A 316 -10.93 9.19 28.10
CA PRO A 316 -10.94 8.65 26.74
C PRO A 316 -10.31 9.63 25.74
N ILE A 317 -9.15 9.26 25.21
CA ILE A 317 -8.37 10.10 24.28
C ILE A 317 -8.15 9.40 22.93
N TYR A 318 -7.84 8.10 22.95
CA TYR A 318 -7.50 7.32 21.76
C TYR A 318 -8.65 6.43 21.30
N SER A 319 -8.87 6.33 20.00
CA SER A 319 -9.86 5.45 19.41
C SER A 319 -9.41 3.98 19.45
N SER A 320 -10.25 3.10 19.98
CA SER A 320 -9.98 1.66 20.05
C SER A 320 -9.94 0.98 18.68
N SER A 321 -10.56 1.57 17.65
CA SER A 321 -10.61 1.00 16.29
C SER A 321 -9.92 1.87 15.24
N GLY A 322 -9.26 2.95 15.65
CA GLY A 322 -8.81 4.01 14.74
C GLY A 322 -9.93 4.43 13.79
N CYS A 323 -9.61 4.62 12.51
CA CYS A 323 -10.61 4.99 11.49
C CYS A 323 -11.30 3.78 10.83
N LYS A 324 -11.02 2.54 11.25
CA LYS A 324 -11.53 1.32 10.60
C LYS A 324 -13.06 1.22 10.62
N ARG A 325 -13.71 1.68 11.69
CA ARG A 325 -15.18 1.63 11.85
C ARG A 325 -15.90 2.89 11.37
N VAL A 326 -15.17 3.89 10.87
CA VAL A 326 -15.75 5.17 10.44
C VAL A 326 -16.75 4.96 9.32
N ALA A 327 -16.38 4.20 8.26
CA ALA A 327 -17.29 3.93 7.14
C ALA A 327 -18.63 3.35 7.61
N GLN A 328 -18.59 2.23 8.34
CA GLN A 328 -19.78 1.55 8.85
C GLN A 328 -20.65 2.45 9.75
N LYS A 329 -20.03 3.26 10.61
CA LYS A 329 -20.77 4.17 11.50
C LYS A 329 -21.38 5.36 10.76
N THR A 330 -20.66 5.92 9.81
CA THR A 330 -21.14 7.03 8.98
C THR A 330 -22.27 6.58 8.06
N GLU A 331 -22.14 5.42 7.41
CA GLU A 331 -23.21 4.84 6.57
C GLU A 331 -24.50 4.61 7.37
N LEU A 332 -24.39 4.01 8.57
CA LEU A 332 -25.54 3.80 9.45
C LEU A 332 -26.20 5.13 9.84
N PHE A 333 -25.40 6.14 10.17
CA PHE A 333 -25.89 7.48 10.51
C PHE A 333 -26.60 8.15 9.32
N MET A 334 -26.00 8.09 8.13
CA MET A 334 -26.58 8.64 6.90
C MET A 334 -27.92 7.97 6.55
N SER A 335 -28.01 6.64 6.70
CA SER A 335 -29.26 5.91 6.49
C SER A 335 -30.34 6.33 7.49
N ALA A 336 -29.98 6.52 8.76
CA ALA A 336 -30.93 6.95 9.79
C ALA A 336 -31.44 8.39 9.56
N GLU A 337 -30.61 9.32 9.07
CA GLU A 337 -31.06 10.67 8.72
C GLU A 337 -32.01 10.66 7.51
N ARG A 338 -31.68 9.91 6.46
CA ARG A 338 -32.55 9.78 5.28
C ARG A 338 -33.92 9.22 5.62
N GLU A 339 -33.97 8.24 6.53
CA GLU A 339 -35.23 7.67 7.00
C GLU A 339 -36.07 8.68 7.80
N LYS A 340 -35.43 9.49 8.65
CA LYS A 340 -36.12 10.58 9.36
C LYS A 340 -36.67 11.64 8.41
N ASP A 341 -35.90 12.00 7.38
CA ASP A 341 -36.34 12.95 6.36
C ASP A 341 -37.54 12.37 5.58
N ARG A 342 -37.48 11.10 5.21
CA ARG A 342 -38.59 10.40 4.54
C ARG A 342 -39.87 10.40 5.37
N GLN A 343 -39.80 10.00 6.64
CA GLN A 343 -40.95 9.98 7.53
C GLN A 343 -41.55 11.37 7.73
N ARG A 344 -40.71 12.41 7.75
CA ARG A 344 -41.17 13.80 7.80
C ARG A 344 -41.99 14.16 6.56
N PHE A 345 -41.54 13.79 5.36
CA PHE A 345 -42.29 14.04 4.12
C PHE A 345 -43.59 13.23 4.02
N GLU A 346 -43.58 11.96 4.46
CA GLU A 346 -44.79 11.13 4.50
C GLU A 346 -45.81 11.70 5.51
N GLY A 347 -45.37 12.15 6.69
CA GLY A 347 -46.25 12.80 7.67
C GLY A 347 -46.89 14.10 7.17
N PHE A 348 -46.17 14.90 6.35
CA PHE A 348 -46.77 16.08 5.72
C PHE A 348 -47.79 15.74 4.62
N GLN A 349 -47.61 14.62 3.90
CA GLN A 349 -48.60 14.17 2.91
C GLN A 349 -49.90 13.70 3.54
N ASP A 350 -49.85 13.10 4.73
CA ASP A 350 -51.06 12.70 5.46
C ASP A 350 -51.82 13.92 6.02
N ASP A 351 -51.12 14.99 6.41
CA ASP A 351 -51.73 16.24 6.90
C ASP A 351 -52.36 17.09 5.79
N ASP A 352 -51.86 17.04 4.55
CA ASP A 352 -52.39 17.80 3.39
C ASP A 352 -53.64 17.16 2.73
N VAL A 353 -54.10 15.99 3.20
CA VAL A 353 -55.28 15.26 2.66
C VAL A 353 -56.55 15.44 3.52
N LEU A 354 -56.49 16.23 4.60
CA LEU A 354 -57.65 16.68 5.39
C LEU A 354 -58.17 18.05 4.95
#